data_AF-A0A2D4EYI7-F1
#
_entry.id   AF-A0A2D4EYI7-F1
#
_cell.length_a   1.000
_cell.length_b   1.000
_cell.length_c   1.000
_cell.angle_alpha   90.00
_cell.angle_beta   90.00
_cell.angle_gamma   90.00
#
_symmetry.space_group_name_H-M   'P 1'
#
loop_
_entity.id
_entity.type
_entity.pdbx_description
1 polymer ?
#
loop_
_entity_poly.entity_id
_entity_poly.type
_entity_poly.pdbx_seq_one_letter_code
_entity_poly.pdbx_strand_id
1 'polypeptide(L)'
;MHCYLLSVFVTLDLATVAFALSTCSTLDTDQFMRKRIEAIRGQILSKLKLTSPPEEYPEPEEVPPEVISIYNSTRDLLQEKANHRAASCEKERSDEEYYAKEVYKIDMGSYHPSANFISTSNQNPYFRRVRFDVSAMEKNASNLVKAEFRVFRLQNPKARVSEQRIELYQICYGSQGEVNFPGQKPCCRPHSKKQK
;
A
#
# COMPACT_ATOMS: atom_id res chain seq x y z
N MET A 1 21.41 -52.23 48.02
CA MET A 1 22.14 -52.19 46.74
C MET A 1 21.23 -52.39 45.52
N HIS A 2 20.27 -53.33 45.53
CA HIS A 2 19.38 -53.56 44.37
C HIS A 2 18.39 -52.44 44.03
N CYS A 3 17.86 -51.69 45.02
CA CYS A 3 16.93 -50.58 44.74
C CYS A 3 17.60 -49.39 44.04
N TYR A 4 18.89 -49.16 44.29
CA TYR A 4 19.66 -48.12 43.60
C TYR A 4 19.88 -48.47 42.13
N LEU A 5 20.19 -49.74 41.84
CA LEU A 5 20.35 -50.22 40.46
C LEU A 5 19.03 -50.13 39.69
N LEU A 6 17.91 -50.53 40.30
CA LEU A 6 16.58 -50.40 39.68
C LEU A 6 16.21 -48.93 39.41
N SER A 7 16.51 -48.02 40.34
CA SER A 7 16.31 -46.58 40.14
C SER A 7 17.15 -46.02 38.99
N VAL A 8 18.40 -46.46 38.86
CA VAL A 8 19.27 -46.06 37.74
C VAL A 8 18.74 -46.58 36.41
N PHE A 9 18.28 -47.84 36.35
CA PHE A 9 17.68 -48.39 35.13
C PHE A 9 16.41 -47.64 34.70
N VAL A 10 15.51 -47.36 35.65
CA VAL A 10 14.26 -46.64 35.36
C VAL A 10 14.53 -45.19 34.92
N THR A 11 15.51 -44.51 35.51
CA THR A 11 15.88 -43.15 35.08
C THR A 11 16.55 -43.13 33.72
N LEU A 12 17.33 -44.16 33.36
CA LEU A 12 17.92 -44.32 32.04
C LEU A 12 16.86 -44.57 30.95
N ASP A 13 15.91 -45.46 31.22
CA ASP A 13 14.80 -45.75 30.31
C ASP A 13 13.89 -44.53 30.13
N LEU A 14 13.60 -43.79 31.20
CA LEU A 14 12.78 -42.59 31.13
C LEU A 14 13.49 -41.46 30.34
N ALA A 15 14.82 -41.33 30.47
CA ALA A 15 15.60 -40.37 29.71
C ALA A 15 15.60 -40.72 28.21
N THR A 16 15.82 -41.99 27.85
CA THR A 16 15.80 -42.41 26.44
C THR A 16 14.43 -42.21 25.78
N VAL A 17 13.33 -42.46 26.51
CA VAL A 17 11.96 -42.18 26.04
C VAL A 17 11.71 -40.67 25.92
N ALA A 18 12.21 -39.85 26.84
CA ALA A 18 12.10 -38.39 26.75
C ALA A 18 12.86 -37.82 25.52
N PHE A 19 14.03 -38.37 25.20
CA PHE A 19 14.77 -38.02 23.98
C PHE A 19 14.06 -38.50 22.71
N ALA A 20 13.36 -39.63 22.74
CA ALA A 20 12.57 -40.14 21.62
C ALA A 20 11.24 -39.38 21.41
N LEU A 21 10.62 -38.86 22.48
CA LEU A 21 9.41 -38.04 22.44
C LEU A 21 9.70 -36.57 22.06
N SER A 22 10.95 -36.14 22.18
CA SER A 22 11.45 -34.89 21.60
C SER A 22 11.56 -35.02 20.08
N THR A 23 10.41 -34.99 19.40
CA THR A 23 10.29 -35.01 17.94
C THR A 23 10.75 -33.72 17.25
N CYS A 24 11.26 -32.74 18.00
CA CYS A 24 11.85 -31.54 17.45
C CYS A 24 13.29 -31.81 16.98
N SER A 25 13.46 -32.07 15.69
CA SER A 25 14.78 -32.02 15.04
C SER A 25 15.41 -30.65 15.31
N THR A 26 16.70 -30.60 15.65
CA THR A 26 17.45 -29.34 15.73
C THR A 26 17.39 -28.66 14.37
N LEU A 27 16.63 -27.58 14.26
CA LEU A 27 16.47 -26.84 13.01
C LEU A 27 17.74 -26.00 12.80
N ASP A 28 18.49 -26.30 11.74
CA ASP A 28 19.61 -25.47 11.30
C ASP A 28 19.06 -24.18 10.66
N THR A 29 19.02 -23.12 11.47
CA THR A 29 18.53 -21.80 11.05
C THR A 29 19.31 -21.27 9.86
N ASP A 30 20.60 -21.58 9.75
CA ASP A 30 21.44 -21.04 8.68
C ASP A 30 21.09 -21.65 7.33
N GLN A 31 20.80 -22.95 7.29
CA GLN A 31 20.33 -23.61 6.09
C GLN A 31 18.98 -23.04 5.62
N PHE A 32 18.04 -22.80 6.54
CA PHE A 32 16.75 -22.20 6.22
C PHE A 32 16.89 -20.76 5.73
N MET A 33 17.76 -19.97 6.36
CA MET A 33 18.01 -18.59 5.95
C MET A 33 18.62 -18.53 4.55
N ARG A 34 19.58 -19.41 4.22
CA ARG A 34 20.14 -19.49 2.86
C ARG A 34 19.08 -19.85 1.82
N LYS A 35 18.25 -20.87 2.09
CA LYS A 35 17.15 -21.25 1.19
C LYS A 35 16.13 -20.13 1.03
N ARG A 36 15.83 -19.40 2.10
CA ARG A 36 14.93 -18.24 2.07
C ARG A 36 15.50 -17.08 1.27
N ILE A 37 16.79 -16.77 1.40
CA ILE A 37 17.45 -15.72 0.63
C ILE A 37 17.35 -16.02 -0.86
N GLU A 38 17.65 -17.25 -1.29
CA GLU A 38 17.58 -17.64 -2.70
C GLU A 38 16.14 -17.60 -3.24
N ALA A 39 15.17 -18.04 -2.44
CA ALA A 39 13.76 -17.95 -2.79
C ALA A 39 13.28 -16.49 -2.92
N ILE A 40 13.69 -15.61 -2.00
CA ILE A 40 13.34 -14.18 -2.03
C ILE A 40 14.00 -13.52 -3.24
N ARG A 41 15.24 -13.86 -3.57
CA ARG A 41 15.94 -13.37 -4.76
C ARG A 41 15.15 -13.67 -6.03
N GLY A 42 14.76 -14.94 -6.21
CA GLY A 42 13.92 -15.35 -7.35
C GLY A 42 12.55 -14.69 -7.34
N GLN A 43 11.94 -14.50 -6.17
CA GLN A 43 10.66 -13.82 -6.03
C GLN A 43 10.73 -12.35 -6.46
N ILE A 44 11.75 -11.61 -6.05
CA ILE A 44 11.93 -10.19 -6.42
C ILE A 44 12.12 -10.08 -7.94
N LEU A 45 13.01 -10.89 -8.53
CA LEU A 45 13.28 -10.87 -9.97
C LEU A 45 12.04 -11.21 -10.79
N SER A 46 11.31 -12.26 -10.39
CA SER A 46 10.03 -12.65 -11.02
C SER A 46 8.99 -11.53 -10.96
N LYS A 47 8.85 -10.86 -9.81
CA LYS A 47 7.93 -9.72 -9.65
C LYS A 47 8.29 -8.53 -10.53
N LEU A 48 9.58 -8.25 -10.69
CA LEU A 48 10.11 -7.18 -11.54
C LEU A 48 10.19 -7.56 -13.03
N LYS A 49 9.88 -8.81 -13.38
CA LYS A 49 10.05 -9.37 -14.73
C LYS A 49 11.51 -9.29 -15.23
N LEU A 50 12.46 -9.46 -14.32
CA LEU A 50 13.89 -9.51 -14.62
C LEU A 50 14.39 -10.95 -14.58
N THR A 51 15.26 -11.33 -15.52
CA THR A 51 15.91 -12.65 -15.54
C THR A 51 17.15 -12.70 -14.65
N SER A 52 17.81 -11.56 -14.45
CA SER A 52 18.98 -11.38 -13.60
C SER A 52 18.97 -9.98 -12.98
N PRO A 53 19.73 -9.76 -11.89
CA PRO A 53 19.94 -8.40 -11.38
C PRO A 53 20.57 -7.52 -12.47
N PRO A 54 20.22 -6.21 -12.52
CA PRO A 54 20.89 -5.24 -13.40
C PRO A 54 22.40 -5.21 -13.13
N GLU A 55 23.21 -5.07 -14.18
CA GLU A 55 24.67 -5.14 -14.06
C GLU A 55 25.31 -3.84 -13.53
N GLU A 56 24.62 -2.71 -13.70
CA GLU A 56 25.12 -1.40 -13.30
C GLU A 56 24.47 -0.94 -11.99
N TYR A 57 25.32 -0.80 -10.97
CA TYR A 57 24.97 -0.22 -9.69
C TYR A 57 25.69 1.12 -9.58
N PRO A 58 25.05 2.24 -9.97
CA PRO A 58 25.65 3.54 -9.79
C PRO A 58 25.98 3.77 -8.31
N GLU A 59 27.02 4.55 -8.05
CA GLU A 59 27.42 4.93 -6.70
C GLU A 59 26.23 5.57 -5.96
N PRO A 60 26.09 5.43 -4.62
CA PRO A 60 24.91 5.90 -3.90
C PRO A 60 24.78 7.43 -3.97
N GLU A 61 24.10 7.93 -5.01
CA GLU A 61 23.71 9.32 -5.12
C GLU A 61 22.56 9.62 -4.16
N GLU A 62 22.48 10.86 -3.69
CA GLU A 62 21.32 11.30 -2.90
C GLU A 62 20.05 11.17 -3.73
N VAL A 63 19.14 10.31 -3.27
CA VAL A 63 17.85 10.09 -3.93
C VAL A 63 17.04 11.40 -3.89
N PRO A 64 16.48 11.86 -5.02
CA PRO A 64 15.70 13.09 -5.06
C PRO A 64 14.55 13.08 -4.03
N PRO A 65 14.26 14.24 -3.39
CA PRO A 65 13.25 14.31 -2.34
C PRO A 65 11.84 13.93 -2.83
N GLU A 66 11.55 14.16 -4.11
CA GLU A 66 10.30 13.74 -4.75
C GLU A 66 10.12 12.22 -4.71
N VAL A 67 11.16 11.47 -5.07
CA VAL A 67 11.16 9.99 -5.06
C VAL A 67 11.03 9.47 -3.63
N ILE A 68 11.74 10.07 -2.68
CA ILE A 68 11.61 9.75 -1.25
C ILE A 68 10.16 9.99 -0.78
N SER A 69 9.52 11.07 -1.24
CA SER A 69 8.12 11.36 -0.89
C SER A 69 7.16 10.30 -1.42
N ILE A 70 7.38 9.80 -2.64
CA ILE A 70 6.59 8.73 -3.25
C ILE A 70 6.78 7.43 -2.48
N TYR A 71 8.04 7.08 -2.16
CA TYR A 71 8.37 5.89 -1.38
C TYR A 71 7.68 5.89 -0.01
N ASN A 72 7.80 6.98 0.74
CA ASN A 72 7.17 7.10 2.06
C ASN A 72 5.64 6.97 1.97
N SER A 73 5.00 7.67 1.03
CA SER A 73 3.56 7.59 0.83
C SER A 73 3.09 6.17 0.49
N THR A 74 3.87 5.47 -0.33
CA THR A 74 3.61 4.09 -0.77
C THR A 74 3.81 3.10 0.37
N ARG A 75 4.88 3.25 1.17
CA ARG A 75 5.13 2.44 2.37
C ARG A 75 3.96 2.55 3.34
N ASP A 76 3.52 3.78 3.63
CA ASP A 76 2.42 4.01 4.57
C ASP A 76 1.10 3.43 4.03
N LEU A 77 0.87 3.52 2.71
CA LEU A 77 -0.29 2.91 2.04
C LEU A 77 -0.26 1.37 2.09
N LEU A 78 0.89 0.76 1.85
CA LEU A 78 1.07 -0.69 1.90
C LEU A 78 0.86 -1.20 3.33
N GLN A 79 1.31 -0.44 4.34
CA GLN A 79 1.08 -0.77 5.73
C GLN A 79 -0.42 -0.72 6.09
N GLU A 80 -1.14 0.31 5.67
CA GLU A 80 -2.59 0.43 5.88
C GLU A 80 -3.34 -0.76 5.24
N LYS A 81 -2.98 -1.14 4.02
CA LYS A 81 -3.54 -2.30 3.32
C LYS A 81 -3.23 -3.62 4.03
N ALA A 82 -2.01 -3.79 4.52
CA ALA A 82 -1.63 -4.97 5.28
C ALA A 82 -2.46 -5.08 6.58
N ASN A 83 -2.66 -3.97 7.27
CA ASN A 83 -3.49 -3.91 8.48
C ASN A 83 -4.96 -4.21 8.17
N HIS A 84 -5.52 -3.64 7.11
CA HIS A 84 -6.89 -3.92 6.68
C HIS A 84 -7.08 -5.40 6.33
N ARG A 85 -6.14 -5.98 5.57
CA ARG A 85 -6.17 -7.41 5.20
C ARG A 85 -6.11 -8.32 6.42
N ALA A 86 -5.27 -7.97 7.40
CA ALA A 86 -5.20 -8.71 8.66
C ALA A 86 -6.51 -8.62 9.45
N ALA A 87 -7.18 -7.46 9.43
CA ALA A 87 -8.48 -7.28 10.09
C ALA A 87 -9.64 -7.95 9.35
N SER A 88 -9.60 -8.05 8.01
CA SER A 88 -10.63 -8.68 7.18
C SER A 88 -10.44 -10.20 6.99
N CYS A 89 -9.32 -10.77 7.44
CA CYS A 89 -8.93 -12.16 7.18
C CYS A 89 -8.92 -12.54 5.68
N GLU A 90 -8.69 -11.56 4.79
CA GLU A 90 -8.68 -11.80 3.34
C GLU A 90 -7.44 -12.60 2.91
N LYS A 91 -7.66 -13.81 2.41
CA LYS A 91 -6.58 -14.72 1.98
C LYS A 91 -6.28 -14.65 0.49
N GLU A 92 -7.25 -14.28 -0.34
CA GLU A 92 -7.09 -14.30 -1.80
C GLU A 92 -6.13 -13.19 -2.27
N ARG A 93 -5.31 -13.52 -3.27
CA ARG A 93 -4.54 -12.56 -4.08
C ARG A 93 -4.86 -12.89 -5.53
N SER A 94 -5.20 -11.86 -6.30
CA SER A 94 -5.36 -12.02 -7.75
C SER A 94 -3.99 -12.18 -8.41
N ASP A 95 -3.94 -12.89 -9.53
CA ASP A 95 -2.70 -13.07 -10.30
C ASP A 95 -2.19 -11.73 -10.84
N GLU A 96 -3.09 -10.77 -11.09
CA GLU A 96 -2.76 -9.40 -11.50
C GLU A 96 -2.00 -8.60 -10.42
N GLU A 97 -2.15 -8.94 -9.14
CA GLU A 97 -1.42 -8.35 -8.00
C GLU A 97 0.02 -8.91 -7.88
N TYR A 98 0.34 -10.01 -8.56
CA TYR A 98 1.63 -10.68 -8.38
C TYR A 98 2.80 -9.83 -8.87
N TYR A 99 2.71 -9.25 -10.07
CA TYR A 99 3.77 -8.45 -10.66
C TYR A 99 3.86 -7.04 -10.07
N ALA A 100 5.08 -6.50 -10.03
CA ALA A 100 5.32 -5.13 -9.61
C ALA A 100 4.54 -4.14 -10.48
N LYS A 101 4.12 -3.04 -9.84
CA LYS A 101 3.41 -1.93 -10.49
C LYS A 101 4.25 -0.68 -10.34
N GLU A 102 4.31 0.09 -11.41
CA GLU A 102 4.90 1.43 -11.36
C GLU A 102 3.98 2.36 -10.58
N VAL A 103 4.57 3.23 -9.76
CA VAL A 103 3.83 4.12 -8.86
C VAL A 103 4.12 5.55 -9.24
N TYR A 104 3.05 6.28 -9.57
CA TYR A 104 3.10 7.70 -9.85
C TYR A 104 2.37 8.47 -8.76
N LYS A 105 2.89 9.64 -8.41
CA LYS A 105 2.21 10.61 -7.54
C LYS A 105 1.92 11.86 -8.37
N ILE A 106 0.66 12.25 -8.39
CA ILE A 106 0.19 13.40 -9.15
C ILE A 106 -0.32 14.42 -8.16
N ASP A 107 0.37 15.54 -8.16
CA ASP A 107 0.06 16.67 -7.33
C ASP A 107 -1.11 17.48 -7.92
N MET A 108 -1.81 18.22 -7.06
CA MET A 108 -3.00 18.96 -7.48
C MET A 108 -2.60 20.08 -8.45
N GLY A 109 -3.29 20.17 -9.59
CA GLY A 109 -3.15 21.27 -10.53
C GLY A 109 -3.59 22.57 -9.87
N SER A 110 -2.62 23.37 -9.44
CA SER A 110 -2.87 24.65 -8.80
C SER A 110 -2.91 25.78 -9.84
N TYR A 111 -3.74 26.79 -9.60
CA TYR A 111 -3.63 28.08 -10.30
C TYR A 111 -2.35 28.85 -9.89
N HIS A 112 -1.66 28.40 -8.85
CA HIS A 112 -0.44 28.98 -8.31
C HIS A 112 0.67 27.91 -8.24
N PRO A 113 1.86 28.11 -8.85
CA PRO A 113 2.84 27.04 -9.10
C PRO A 113 3.44 26.31 -7.87
N SER A 114 3.19 26.78 -6.64
CA SER A 114 3.97 26.40 -5.46
C SER A 114 3.17 25.70 -4.34
N ALA A 115 1.97 25.19 -4.63
CA ALA A 115 1.01 24.90 -3.56
C ALA A 115 0.12 23.66 -3.79
N ASN A 116 0.51 22.53 -3.22
CA ASN A 116 -0.35 21.35 -3.00
C ASN A 116 -1.35 21.55 -1.85
N PHE A 117 -1.99 22.72 -1.79
CA PHE A 117 -3.00 23.01 -0.76
C PHE A 117 -4.33 23.40 -1.40
N ILE A 118 -5.40 22.87 -0.82
CA ILE A 118 -6.75 23.24 -1.22
C ILE A 118 -7.06 24.59 -0.57
N SER A 119 -6.92 25.69 -1.32
CA SER A 119 -7.13 27.05 -0.82
C SER A 119 -8.49 27.20 -0.11
N THR A 120 -8.44 27.80 1.08
CA THR A 120 -9.60 28.14 1.89
C THR A 120 -10.13 29.54 1.59
N SER A 121 -9.39 30.37 0.84
CA SER A 121 -9.56 31.82 0.89
C SER A 121 -10.64 32.42 -0.01
N ASN A 122 -11.14 31.71 -1.03
CA ASN A 122 -12.15 32.26 -1.95
C ASN A 122 -13.06 31.18 -2.59
N GLN A 123 -13.12 29.98 -1.99
CA GLN A 123 -13.97 28.90 -2.50
C GLN A 123 -15.28 28.85 -1.72
N ASN A 124 -16.33 28.38 -2.39
CA ASN A 124 -17.64 28.14 -1.80
C ASN A 124 -17.48 27.36 -0.46
N PRO A 125 -18.18 27.76 0.63
CA PRO A 125 -18.00 27.11 1.93
C PRO A 125 -18.43 25.63 1.96
N TYR A 126 -19.25 25.18 1.00
CA TYR A 126 -19.85 23.85 0.98
C TYR A 126 -19.10 22.85 0.10
N PHE A 127 -18.32 23.30 -0.89
CA PHE A 127 -17.60 22.39 -1.77
C PHE A 127 -16.24 22.95 -2.19
N ARG A 128 -15.29 22.05 -2.44
CA ARG A 128 -13.97 22.38 -2.96
C ARG A 128 -13.71 21.60 -4.23
N ARG A 129 -13.13 22.26 -5.24
CA ARG A 129 -12.80 21.63 -6.52
C ARG A 129 -11.32 21.33 -6.59
N VAL A 130 -10.99 20.06 -6.79
CA VAL A 130 -9.63 19.58 -7.04
C VAL A 130 -9.49 19.22 -8.51
N ARG A 131 -8.40 19.64 -9.14
CA ARG A 131 -8.07 19.32 -10.54
C ARG A 131 -6.71 18.65 -10.58
N PHE A 132 -6.52 17.74 -11.52
CA PHE A 132 -5.26 17.06 -11.76
C PHE A 132 -4.91 17.24 -13.22
N ASP A 133 -3.65 17.56 -13.49
CA ASP A 133 -3.12 17.46 -14.84
C ASP A 133 -2.54 16.06 -15.02
N VAL A 134 -3.12 15.30 -15.95
CA VAL A 134 -2.70 13.94 -16.30
C VAL A 134 -2.17 13.87 -17.72
N SER A 135 -1.91 15.02 -18.35
CA SER A 135 -1.46 15.10 -19.74
C SER A 135 -0.13 14.40 -20.00
N ALA A 136 0.76 14.41 -19.00
CA ALA A 136 2.05 13.74 -19.05
C ALA A 136 1.96 12.21 -18.80
N MET A 137 0.80 11.70 -18.35
CA MET A 137 0.63 10.27 -18.15
C MET A 137 0.41 9.55 -19.47
N GLU A 138 0.91 8.32 -19.55
CA GLU A 138 0.62 7.43 -20.67
C GLU A 138 -0.89 7.20 -20.78
N LYS A 139 -1.46 7.43 -21.98
CA LYS A 139 -2.90 7.32 -22.24
C LYS A 139 -3.42 5.87 -22.23
N ASN A 140 -2.55 4.90 -21.98
CA ASN A 140 -2.87 3.49 -21.93
C ASN A 140 -3.60 3.16 -20.61
N ALA A 141 -4.91 3.43 -20.59
CA ALA A 141 -5.77 3.14 -19.45
C ALA A 141 -5.75 1.65 -19.03
N SER A 142 -5.35 0.74 -19.93
CA SER A 142 -5.20 -0.69 -19.65
C SER A 142 -4.10 -1.01 -18.63
N ASN A 143 -3.09 -0.16 -18.49
CA ASN A 143 -1.98 -0.37 -17.55
C ASN A 143 -2.31 0.15 -16.14
N LEU A 144 -3.35 0.98 -16.01
CA LEU A 144 -3.77 1.55 -14.73
C LEU A 144 -4.56 0.52 -13.92
N VAL A 145 -3.89 -0.08 -12.93
CA VAL A 145 -4.52 -1.05 -12.03
C VAL A 145 -5.27 -0.38 -10.87
N LYS A 146 -4.75 0.76 -10.38
CA LYS A 146 -5.34 1.44 -9.24
C LYS A 146 -4.99 2.92 -9.21
N ALA A 147 -5.98 3.75 -8.88
CA ALA A 147 -5.80 5.16 -8.53
C ALA A 147 -6.48 5.46 -7.20
N GLU A 148 -5.82 6.21 -6.33
CA GLU A 148 -6.34 6.59 -5.02
C GLU A 148 -6.15 8.10 -4.79
N PHE A 149 -7.24 8.79 -4.45
CA PHE A 149 -7.19 10.19 -4.04
C PHE A 149 -6.91 10.29 -2.54
N ARG A 150 -5.79 10.93 -2.17
CA ARG A 150 -5.39 11.13 -0.76
C ARG A 150 -5.40 12.62 -0.42
N VAL A 151 -5.95 12.95 0.74
CA VAL A 151 -6.00 14.32 1.27
C VAL A 151 -5.56 14.30 2.72
N PHE A 152 -4.71 15.26 3.09
CA PHE A 152 -4.35 15.46 4.48
C PHE A 152 -5.44 16.28 5.20
N ARG A 153 -6.06 15.69 6.23
CA ARG A 153 -7.13 16.33 7.00
C ARG A 153 -6.54 17.17 8.12
N LEU A 154 -6.84 18.48 8.09
CA LEU A 154 -6.58 19.38 9.20
C LEU A 154 -7.85 19.55 10.04
N GLN A 155 -7.68 19.66 11.37
CA GLN A 155 -8.79 19.97 12.26
C GLN A 155 -9.34 21.36 11.92
N ASN A 156 -10.66 21.48 11.78
CA ASN A 156 -11.30 22.77 11.57
C ASN A 156 -11.58 23.45 12.93
N PRO A 157 -10.81 24.48 13.33
CA PRO A 157 -11.01 25.14 14.63
C PRO A 157 -12.36 25.86 14.72
N LYS A 158 -13.01 26.14 13.58
CA LYS A 158 -14.32 26.81 13.52
C LYS A 158 -15.49 25.82 13.54
N ALA A 159 -15.23 24.52 13.60
CA ALA A 159 -16.28 23.51 13.60
C ALA A 159 -17.05 23.55 14.93
N ARG A 160 -18.38 23.66 14.84
CA ARG A 160 -19.29 23.57 15.99
C ARG A 160 -19.73 22.14 16.30
N VAL A 161 -19.37 21.20 15.44
CA VAL A 161 -19.74 19.78 15.50
C VAL A 161 -18.47 18.94 15.50
N SER A 162 -18.50 17.80 16.20
CA SER A 162 -17.38 16.86 16.33
C SER A 162 -17.13 16.03 15.07
N GLU A 163 -18.17 15.81 14.26
CA GLU A 163 -18.11 15.00 13.04
C GLU A 163 -18.52 15.82 11.81
N GLN A 164 -17.81 15.62 10.70
CA GLN A 164 -18.10 16.25 9.41
C GLN A 164 -18.19 15.18 8.32
N ARG A 165 -19.36 15.07 7.69
CA ARG A 165 -19.57 14.20 6.53
C ARG A 165 -19.09 14.89 5.26
N ILE A 166 -18.26 14.20 4.47
CA ILE A 166 -17.71 14.69 3.20
C ILE A 166 -18.18 13.76 2.08
N GLU A 167 -18.45 14.33 0.91
CA GLU A 167 -18.84 13.58 -0.28
C GLU A 167 -17.90 13.92 -1.44
N LEU A 168 -17.49 12.89 -2.19
CA LEU A 168 -16.60 13.02 -3.34
C LEU A 168 -17.40 12.85 -4.63
N TYR A 169 -17.21 13.79 -5.55
CA TYR A 169 -17.88 13.85 -6.84
C TYR A 169 -16.87 13.95 -7.97
N GLN A 170 -17.11 13.20 -9.05
CA GLN A 170 -16.40 13.36 -10.31
C GLN A 170 -17.17 14.31 -11.22
N ILE A 171 -16.46 15.27 -11.84
CA ILE A 171 -17.02 16.18 -12.83
C ILE A 171 -16.87 15.53 -14.21
N CYS A 172 -17.99 15.13 -14.81
CA CYS A 172 -18.03 14.64 -16.19
C CYS A 172 -18.54 15.76 -17.11
N TYR A 173 -17.77 16.11 -18.13
CA TYR A 173 -18.25 16.94 -19.25
C TYR A 173 -18.80 15.98 -20.31
N GLY A 174 -20.07 16.11 -20.67
CA GLY A 174 -20.68 15.31 -21.73
C GLY A 174 -19.97 15.56 -23.07
N SER A 175 -19.68 14.51 -23.81
CA SER A 175 -19.20 14.61 -25.19
C SER A 175 -20.31 15.18 -26.08
N GLN A 176 -20.15 16.44 -26.48
CA GLN A 176 -20.84 17.19 -27.54
C GLN A 176 -22.37 17.29 -27.52
N GLY A 177 -22.83 18.53 -27.35
CA GLY A 177 -24.18 19.01 -27.65
C GLY A 177 -24.37 20.39 -27.01
N GLU A 178 -23.99 21.45 -27.74
CA GLU A 178 -24.22 22.88 -27.46
C GLU A 178 -24.00 23.39 -26.02
N VAL A 179 -22.95 24.19 -25.86
CA VAL A 179 -22.77 25.05 -24.69
C VAL A 179 -23.84 26.15 -24.73
N ASN A 180 -24.95 25.91 -24.04
CA ASN A 180 -25.83 26.96 -23.55
C ASN A 180 -25.99 26.75 -22.04
N PHE A 181 -25.28 27.56 -21.25
CA PHE A 181 -25.63 27.76 -19.84
C PHE A 181 -26.85 28.69 -19.83
N PRO A 182 -27.95 28.32 -19.15
CA PRO A 182 -27.93 28.03 -17.72
C PRO A 182 -28.66 26.74 -17.32
N GLY A 183 -28.09 25.99 -16.37
CA GLY A 183 -28.84 24.99 -15.60
C GLY A 183 -28.53 23.51 -15.85
N GLN A 184 -27.62 23.16 -16.77
CA GLN A 184 -27.18 21.76 -16.89
C GLN A 184 -26.26 21.38 -15.74
N LYS A 185 -26.79 20.59 -14.81
CA LYS A 185 -26.04 19.98 -13.71
C LYS A 185 -24.99 19.05 -14.33
N PRO A 186 -23.68 19.22 -14.03
CA PRO A 186 -22.70 18.21 -14.38
C PRO A 186 -23.13 16.88 -13.76
N CYS A 187 -23.06 15.78 -14.51
CA CYS A 187 -23.35 14.45 -13.97
C CYS A 187 -22.36 14.13 -12.85
N CYS A 188 -22.76 14.38 -11.62
CA CYS A 188 -22.03 14.01 -10.41
C CYS A 188 -22.38 12.56 -10.07
N ARG A 189 -21.50 11.60 -10.38
CA ARG A 189 -21.62 10.25 -9.81
C ARG A 189 -21.05 10.27 -8.38
N PRO A 190 -21.83 9.94 -7.34
CA PRO A 190 -21.33 9.88 -5.98
C PRO A 190 -20.47 8.63 -5.80
N HIS A 191 -19.25 8.78 -5.28
CA HIS A 191 -18.52 7.68 -4.66
C HIS A 191 -18.72 7.78 -3.14
N SER A 192 -19.56 6.89 -2.58
CA SER A 192 -19.73 6.81 -1.12
C SER A 192 -18.57 6.02 -0.52
N LYS A 193 -17.67 6.69 0.18
CA LYS A 193 -16.81 6.07 1.19
C LYS A 193 -17.16 6.69 2.54
N LYS A 194 -17.73 5.88 3.44
CA LYS A 194 -17.83 6.24 4.86
C LYS A 194 -16.42 6.15 5.45
N GLN A 195 -15.81 7.29 5.75
CA GLN A 195 -14.64 7.34 6.63
C GLN A 195 -15.14 7.51 8.07
N LYS A 196 -14.72 6.60 8.94
CA LYS A 196 -14.93 6.66 10.40
C LYS A 196 -13.73 7.35 11.05
#